data_AF-A0A0Q9Y3Z9-F1
#
_entry.id   AF-A0A0Q9Y3Z9-F1
#
_cell.length_a   1.000
_cell.length_b   1.000
_cell.length_c   1.000
_cell.angle_alpha   90.00
_cell.angle_beta   90.00
_cell.angle_gamma   90.00
#
_symmetry.space_group_name_H-M   'P 1'
#
loop_
_entity.id
_entity.type
_entity.pdbx_description
1 polymer ?
#
loop_
_entity_poly.entity_id
_entity_poly.type
_entity_poly.pdbx_seq_one_letter_code
_entity_poly.pdbx_strand_id
1 'polypeptide(L)'
;MSEYNISFFIKIMQPTLVDISGQEDAARLLLNSIASRDDVLVDINARMVTNLVKRNNEIHDAIKMASSKHEVIDETINYYETVIIPKLNPHTKEDTFSEILKILENDSTVSEHKYNELKAFYLNEKTSVFLAHCLLYAINKTNKVLSHIPIADDYPLLKEVNNHCPSCTKSLVKTVKGKSISQYQIIKIFPEGLNKSEEQLFKDAIPPPSNLESNDNKLALCNDCSHSYSFLPDVDEYKLMMDLKSDAIRSTQTSEYISSMDIEQKITEVVDALGKIDNLNNLQQLIFGGGFN
;
A
#
# COMPACT_ATOMS: atom_id res chain seq x y z
N MET A 1 -6.54 0.56 6.80
CA MET A 1 -7.67 1.48 6.62
C MET A 1 -7.41 2.33 5.39
N SER A 2 -8.30 2.26 4.41
CA SER A 2 -8.23 3.08 3.18
C SER A 2 -8.64 4.51 3.52
N GLU A 3 -7.91 5.49 3.01
CA GLU A 3 -8.15 6.91 3.29
C GLU A 3 -8.65 7.61 2.04
N TYR A 4 -9.71 8.41 2.18
CA TYR A 4 -10.24 9.24 1.12
C TYR A 4 -9.42 10.53 0.97
N ASN A 5 -8.64 10.60 -0.09
CA ASN A 5 -7.76 11.72 -0.43
C ASN A 5 -7.62 11.86 -1.95
N ILE A 6 -6.86 12.85 -2.41
CA ILE A 6 -6.69 13.12 -3.85
C ILE A 6 -6.04 11.96 -4.61
N SER A 7 -5.15 11.19 -3.99
CA SER A 7 -4.59 9.97 -4.59
C SER A 7 -5.68 8.95 -4.88
N PHE A 8 -6.56 8.69 -3.90
CA PHE A 8 -7.70 7.79 -4.08
C PHE A 8 -8.62 8.29 -5.20
N PHE A 9 -9.00 9.57 -5.15
CA PHE A 9 -9.92 10.16 -6.11
C PHE A 9 -9.42 10.09 -7.56
N ILE A 10 -8.14 10.38 -7.81
CA ILE A 10 -7.54 10.27 -9.15
C ILE A 10 -7.59 8.81 -9.64
N LYS A 11 -7.16 7.87 -8.79
CA LYS A 11 -7.10 6.44 -9.14
C LYS A 11 -8.48 5.85 -9.44
N ILE A 12 -9.51 6.21 -8.67
CA ILE A 12 -10.86 5.65 -8.85
C ILE A 12 -11.55 6.24 -10.07
N MET A 13 -11.31 7.53 -10.37
CA MET A 13 -11.93 8.22 -11.51
C MET A 13 -11.25 7.88 -12.84
N GLN A 14 -9.94 7.61 -12.86
CA GLN A 14 -9.20 7.31 -14.09
C GLN A 14 -9.86 6.23 -14.95
N PRO A 15 -10.14 5.00 -14.46
CA PRO A 15 -10.73 3.94 -15.30
C PRO A 15 -12.18 4.25 -15.74
N THR A 16 -12.86 5.17 -15.06
CA THR A 16 -14.23 5.59 -15.38
C THR A 16 -14.28 6.59 -16.53
N LEU A 17 -13.18 7.29 -16.81
CA LEU A 17 -13.09 8.28 -17.88
C LEU A 17 -12.85 7.60 -19.24
N VAL A 18 -13.77 7.82 -20.18
CA VAL A 18 -13.66 7.35 -21.57
C VAL A 18 -12.57 8.14 -22.29
N ASP A 19 -11.82 7.46 -23.14
CA ASP A 19 -10.72 8.01 -23.96
C ASP A 19 -9.55 8.63 -23.15
N ILE A 20 -9.46 8.33 -21.86
CA ILE A 20 -8.35 8.74 -20.98
C ILE A 20 -7.68 7.49 -20.41
N SER A 21 -6.51 7.15 -20.93
CA SER A 21 -5.75 5.99 -20.47
C SER A 21 -4.64 6.38 -19.47
N GLY A 22 -4.13 7.61 -19.56
CA GLY A 22 -3.02 8.11 -18.75
C GLY A 22 -3.47 8.65 -17.40
N GLN A 23 -2.75 8.28 -16.34
CA GLN A 23 -2.94 8.84 -15.00
C GLN A 23 -2.69 10.35 -14.97
N GLU A 24 -1.73 10.85 -15.77
CA GLU A 24 -1.47 12.29 -15.93
C GLU A 24 -2.68 13.00 -16.55
N ASP A 25 -3.19 12.48 -17.66
CA ASP A 25 -4.32 13.07 -18.38
C ASP A 25 -5.59 13.09 -17.52
N ALA A 26 -5.84 12.01 -16.77
CA ALA A 26 -6.94 11.95 -15.81
C ALA A 26 -6.79 13.01 -14.72
N ALA A 27 -5.62 13.10 -14.09
CA ALA A 27 -5.37 14.09 -13.03
C ALA A 27 -5.45 15.54 -13.55
N ARG A 28 -4.88 15.81 -14.74
CA ARG A 28 -5.01 17.11 -15.42
C ARG A 28 -6.47 17.46 -15.65
N LEU A 29 -7.25 16.54 -16.22
CA LEU A 29 -8.66 16.77 -16.51
C LEU A 29 -9.46 17.07 -15.23
N LEU A 30 -9.31 16.24 -14.19
CA LEU A 30 -10.06 16.35 -12.94
C LEU A 30 -9.75 17.66 -12.19
N LEU A 31 -8.48 18.07 -12.16
CA LEU A 31 -8.04 19.27 -11.43
C LEU A 31 -8.15 20.56 -12.24
N ASN A 32 -8.47 20.48 -13.55
CA ASN A 32 -8.34 21.61 -14.46
C ASN A 32 -9.16 22.84 -14.05
N SER A 33 -10.39 22.63 -13.53
CA SER A 33 -11.28 23.72 -13.11
C SER A 33 -10.68 24.62 -12.03
N ILE A 34 -9.69 24.13 -11.28
CA ILE A 34 -9.01 24.87 -10.21
C ILE A 34 -7.60 25.26 -10.65
N ALA A 35 -6.84 24.30 -11.20
CA ALA A 35 -5.41 24.48 -11.48
C ALA A 35 -5.11 25.46 -12.63
N SER A 36 -6.01 25.56 -13.61
CA SER A 36 -5.82 26.40 -14.80
C SER A 36 -6.31 27.84 -14.65
N ARG A 37 -6.92 28.19 -13.51
CA ARG A 37 -7.38 29.56 -13.25
C ARG A 37 -6.23 30.55 -13.24
N ASP A 38 -6.49 31.76 -13.71
CA ASP A 38 -5.49 32.85 -13.80
C ASP A 38 -4.87 33.22 -12.44
N ASP A 39 -5.61 33.04 -11.34
CA ASP A 39 -5.15 33.29 -9.97
C ASP A 39 -4.42 32.09 -9.32
N VAL A 40 -4.34 30.95 -10.00
CA VAL A 40 -3.72 29.70 -9.51
C VAL A 40 -2.53 29.27 -10.37
N LEU A 41 -2.72 29.12 -11.68
CA LEU A 41 -1.71 28.78 -12.69
C LEU A 41 -0.71 27.68 -12.26
N VAL A 42 -1.24 26.54 -11.81
CA VAL A 42 -0.43 25.37 -11.42
C VAL A 42 -0.39 24.36 -12.57
N ASP A 43 0.80 24.10 -13.11
CA ASP A 43 0.99 23.04 -14.12
C ASP A 43 0.96 21.64 -13.50
N ILE A 44 -0.09 20.88 -13.81
CA ILE A 44 -0.31 19.51 -13.36
C ILE A 44 0.49 18.53 -14.25
N ASN A 45 1.81 18.46 -14.09
CA ASN A 45 2.67 17.57 -14.90
C ASN A 45 2.81 16.14 -14.37
N ALA A 46 3.32 15.24 -15.23
CA ALA A 46 3.64 13.84 -14.93
C ALA A 46 4.28 13.62 -13.54
N ARG A 47 5.26 14.47 -13.19
CA ARG A 47 6.00 14.37 -11.93
C ARG A 47 5.12 14.72 -10.74
N MET A 48 4.32 15.78 -10.84
CA MET A 48 3.36 16.16 -9.80
C MET A 48 2.34 15.03 -9.62
N VAL A 49 1.73 14.57 -10.70
CA VAL A 49 0.69 13.52 -10.66
C VAL A 49 1.24 12.21 -10.06
N THR A 50 2.44 11.79 -10.47
CA THR A 50 3.09 10.59 -9.92
C THR A 50 3.31 10.72 -8.41
N ASN A 51 3.76 11.89 -7.92
CA ASN A 51 3.98 12.09 -6.49
C ASN A 51 2.68 12.22 -5.70
N LEU A 52 1.61 12.75 -6.30
CA LEU A 52 0.29 12.79 -5.67
C LEU A 52 -0.27 11.38 -5.50
N VAL A 53 -0.29 10.58 -6.56
CA VAL A 53 -0.84 9.22 -6.51
C VAL A 53 0.04 8.25 -5.74
N LYS A 54 1.35 8.49 -5.64
CA LYS A 54 2.21 7.74 -4.70
C LYS A 54 2.16 8.28 -3.27
N ARG A 55 1.35 9.32 -3.01
CA ARG A 55 1.20 9.93 -1.69
C ARG A 55 2.53 10.44 -1.09
N ASN A 56 3.44 10.88 -1.96
CA ASN A 56 4.73 11.45 -1.57
C ASN A 56 4.63 12.95 -1.24
N ASN A 57 3.66 13.63 -1.86
CA ASN A 57 3.44 15.06 -1.73
C ASN A 57 1.98 15.38 -1.36
N GLU A 58 1.80 16.54 -0.73
CA GLU A 58 0.50 17.20 -0.63
C GLU A 58 0.07 17.80 -1.97
N ILE A 59 -1.22 18.13 -2.10
CA ILE A 59 -1.70 18.99 -3.19
C ILE A 59 -1.00 20.35 -3.11
N HIS A 60 -0.84 21.01 -4.25
CA HIS A 60 -0.25 22.35 -4.29
C HIS A 60 -1.11 23.35 -3.49
N ASP A 61 -0.49 24.15 -2.61
CA ASP A 61 -1.21 25.05 -1.70
C ASP A 61 -2.13 26.03 -2.43
N ALA A 62 -1.72 26.55 -3.60
CA ALA A 62 -2.55 27.43 -4.41
C ALA A 62 -3.88 26.77 -4.85
N ILE A 63 -3.86 25.48 -5.22
CA ILE A 63 -5.08 24.73 -5.57
C ILE A 63 -5.96 24.58 -4.33
N LYS A 64 -5.35 24.23 -3.19
CA LYS A 64 -6.06 24.07 -1.92
C LYS A 64 -6.73 25.36 -1.47
N MET A 65 -6.01 26.48 -1.51
CA MET A 65 -6.53 27.80 -1.17
C MET A 65 -7.66 28.23 -2.11
N ALA A 66 -7.49 28.05 -3.43
CA ALA A 66 -8.53 28.38 -4.40
C ALA A 66 -9.80 27.56 -4.18
N SER A 67 -9.69 26.27 -3.89
CA SER A 67 -10.84 25.39 -3.67
C SER A 67 -11.76 25.77 -2.52
N SER A 68 -11.31 26.65 -1.62
CA SER A 68 -12.09 27.15 -0.50
C SER A 68 -12.97 28.36 -0.86
N LYS A 69 -12.84 28.91 -2.08
CA LYS A 69 -13.62 30.06 -2.54
C LYS A 69 -14.95 29.60 -3.16
N HIS A 70 -16.05 30.27 -2.80
CA HIS A 70 -17.38 29.95 -3.35
C HIS A 70 -17.44 29.99 -4.88
N GLU A 71 -16.85 31.01 -5.51
CA GLU A 71 -16.77 31.11 -6.97
C GLU A 71 -16.09 29.89 -7.62
N VAL A 72 -15.02 29.37 -6.99
CA VAL A 72 -14.27 28.21 -7.48
C VAL A 72 -15.10 26.94 -7.31
N ILE A 73 -15.84 26.82 -6.21
CA ILE A 73 -16.75 25.68 -5.98
C ILE A 73 -17.81 25.62 -7.08
N ASP A 74 -18.47 26.75 -7.36
CA ASP A 74 -19.51 26.83 -8.40
C ASP A 74 -18.94 26.54 -9.80
N GLU A 75 -17.76 27.09 -10.12
CA GLU A 75 -17.05 26.81 -11.37
C GLU A 75 -16.65 25.33 -11.48
N THR A 76 -16.17 24.70 -10.40
CA THR A 76 -15.84 23.27 -10.38
C THR A 76 -17.10 22.45 -10.61
N ILE A 77 -18.23 22.77 -9.98
CA ILE A 77 -19.51 22.06 -10.22
C ILE A 77 -19.91 22.18 -11.69
N ASN A 78 -19.87 23.39 -12.26
CA ASN A 78 -20.21 23.62 -13.67
C ASN A 78 -19.25 22.88 -14.63
N TYR A 79 -17.95 22.86 -14.33
CA TYR A 79 -16.97 22.12 -15.09
C TYR A 79 -17.22 20.60 -15.02
N TYR A 80 -17.60 20.09 -13.84
CA TYR A 80 -17.94 18.68 -13.69
C TYR A 80 -19.19 18.32 -14.51
N GLU A 81 -20.23 19.14 -14.48
CA GLU A 81 -21.44 18.96 -15.29
C GLU A 81 -21.14 18.95 -16.79
N THR A 82 -20.35 19.91 -17.27
CA THR A 82 -20.17 20.15 -18.71
C THR A 82 -19.00 19.39 -19.34
N VAL A 83 -18.01 18.97 -18.54
CA VAL A 83 -16.76 18.36 -19.05
C VAL A 83 -16.53 16.96 -18.49
N ILE A 84 -16.70 16.75 -17.17
CA ILE A 84 -16.39 15.45 -16.55
C ILE A 84 -17.50 14.44 -16.80
N ILE A 85 -18.76 14.78 -16.49
CA ILE A 85 -19.91 13.87 -16.63
C ILE A 85 -20.01 13.29 -18.05
N PRO A 86 -19.90 14.08 -19.14
CA PRO A 86 -19.96 13.54 -20.51
C PRO A 86 -18.83 12.56 -20.85
N LYS A 87 -17.72 12.60 -20.10
CA LYS A 87 -16.57 11.71 -20.28
C LYS A 87 -16.63 10.46 -19.40
N LEU A 88 -17.63 10.31 -18.54
CA LEU A 88 -17.76 9.09 -17.75
C LEU A 88 -18.33 7.96 -18.59
N ASN A 89 -17.86 6.74 -18.35
CA ASN A 89 -18.46 5.55 -18.92
C ASN A 89 -19.88 5.37 -18.35
N PRO A 90 -20.94 5.52 -19.16
CA PRO A 90 -22.31 5.51 -18.66
C PRO A 90 -22.73 4.16 -18.08
N HIS A 91 -22.02 3.07 -18.41
CA HIS A 91 -22.35 1.72 -17.98
C HIS A 91 -21.72 1.33 -16.64
N THR A 92 -20.60 1.97 -16.26
CA THR A 92 -19.82 1.59 -15.06
C THR A 92 -19.62 2.74 -14.06
N LYS A 93 -20.11 3.95 -14.37
CA LYS A 93 -19.99 5.11 -13.47
C LYS A 93 -20.63 4.88 -12.09
N GLU A 94 -21.72 4.14 -12.01
CA GLU A 94 -22.41 3.88 -10.73
C GLU A 94 -21.58 2.99 -9.79
N ASP A 95 -20.78 2.07 -10.36
CA ASP A 95 -19.83 1.25 -9.58
C ASP A 95 -18.76 2.16 -8.96
N THR A 96 -18.27 3.14 -9.73
CA THR A 96 -17.30 4.14 -9.26
C THR A 96 -17.88 4.98 -8.11
N PHE A 97 -19.14 5.41 -8.23
CA PHE A 97 -19.78 6.24 -7.20
C PHE A 97 -20.06 5.44 -5.93
N SER A 98 -20.47 4.18 -6.08
CA SER A 98 -20.67 3.25 -4.97
C SER A 98 -19.36 3.03 -4.21
N GLU A 99 -18.24 2.86 -4.93
CA GLU A 99 -16.93 2.66 -4.30
C GLU A 99 -16.42 3.92 -3.59
N ILE A 100 -16.63 5.10 -4.17
CA ILE A 100 -16.36 6.38 -3.49
C ILE A 100 -17.11 6.47 -2.16
N LEU A 101 -18.40 6.14 -2.14
CA LEU A 101 -19.21 6.17 -0.91
C LEU A 101 -18.75 5.13 0.10
N LYS A 102 -18.41 3.91 -0.33
CA LYS A 102 -17.88 2.85 0.53
C LYS A 102 -16.59 3.29 1.24
N ILE A 103 -15.67 3.93 0.52
CA ILE A 103 -14.42 4.41 1.11
C ILE A 103 -14.65 5.61 2.03
N LEU A 104 -15.55 6.52 1.68
CA LEU A 104 -15.93 7.63 2.55
C LEU A 104 -16.56 7.16 3.88
N GLU A 105 -17.35 6.09 3.86
CA GLU A 105 -18.00 5.51 5.04
C GLU A 105 -17.00 4.82 5.97
N ASN A 106 -15.99 4.15 5.39
CA ASN A 106 -14.99 3.36 6.14
C ASN A 106 -13.75 4.17 6.58
N ASP A 107 -13.53 5.36 6.03
CA ASP A 107 -12.43 6.22 6.44
C ASP A 107 -12.73 6.92 7.77
N SER A 108 -12.09 6.48 8.86
CA SER A 108 -12.28 7.06 10.21
C SER A 108 -11.88 8.53 10.34
N THR A 109 -11.19 9.10 9.35
CA THR A 109 -10.86 10.53 9.30
C THR A 109 -11.94 11.36 8.61
N VAL A 110 -12.99 10.73 8.07
CA VAL A 110 -14.18 11.37 7.52
C VAL A 110 -15.23 11.45 8.61
N SER A 111 -15.70 12.66 8.92
CA SER A 111 -16.80 12.82 9.88
C SER A 111 -18.11 12.28 9.30
N GLU A 112 -18.95 11.69 10.15
CA GLU A 112 -20.29 11.22 9.77
C GLU A 112 -21.12 12.29 9.04
N HIS A 113 -21.07 13.56 9.49
CA HIS A 113 -21.76 14.66 8.83
C HIS A 113 -21.29 14.86 7.38
N LYS A 114 -19.98 14.83 7.13
CA LYS A 114 -19.42 14.98 5.78
C LYS A 114 -19.79 13.82 4.86
N TYR A 115 -19.77 12.59 5.37
CA TYR A 115 -20.24 11.43 4.61
C TYR A 115 -21.71 11.58 4.22
N ASN A 116 -22.58 11.93 5.18
CA ASN A 116 -24.00 12.11 4.93
C ASN A 116 -24.29 13.24 3.94
N GLU A 117 -23.54 14.35 3.99
CA GLU A 117 -23.62 15.44 3.02
C GLU A 117 -23.30 14.96 1.58
N LEU A 118 -22.18 14.27 1.38
CA LEU A 118 -21.78 13.77 0.06
C LEU A 118 -22.76 12.71 -0.45
N LYS A 119 -23.20 11.79 0.43
CA LYS A 119 -24.22 10.78 0.12
C LYS A 119 -25.54 11.41 -0.30
N ALA A 120 -25.94 12.53 0.32
CA ALA A 120 -27.15 13.23 -0.06
C ALA A 120 -27.08 13.80 -1.48
N PHE A 121 -25.92 14.31 -1.93
CA PHE A 121 -25.79 14.75 -3.33
C PHE A 121 -25.97 13.60 -4.32
N TYR A 122 -25.44 12.42 -4.00
CA TYR A 122 -25.63 11.21 -4.81
C TYR A 122 -27.11 10.78 -4.85
N LEU A 123 -27.76 10.66 -3.70
CA LEU A 123 -29.16 10.20 -3.60
C LEU A 123 -30.17 11.16 -4.23
N ASN A 124 -29.84 12.44 -4.37
CA ASN A 124 -30.69 13.44 -5.04
C ASN A 124 -30.38 13.58 -6.55
N GLU A 125 -29.68 12.62 -7.15
CA GLU A 125 -29.31 12.60 -8.58
C GLU A 125 -28.51 13.82 -9.05
N LYS A 126 -27.81 14.50 -8.14
CA LYS A 126 -26.95 15.65 -8.47
C LYS A 126 -25.52 15.19 -8.72
N THR A 127 -25.30 14.40 -9.78
CA THR A 127 -24.01 13.72 -10.01
C THR A 127 -22.83 14.68 -10.14
N SER A 128 -22.99 15.81 -10.84
CA SER A 128 -21.93 16.83 -10.95
C SER A 128 -21.58 17.45 -9.61
N VAL A 129 -22.58 17.81 -8.80
CA VAL A 129 -22.40 18.32 -7.43
C VAL A 129 -21.71 17.27 -6.56
N PHE A 130 -22.16 16.02 -6.60
CA PHE A 130 -21.56 14.92 -5.86
C PHE A 130 -20.07 14.77 -6.18
N LEU A 131 -19.71 14.65 -7.46
CA LEU A 131 -18.32 14.44 -7.88
C LEU A 131 -17.42 15.67 -7.67
N ALA A 132 -17.95 16.87 -7.88
CA ALA A 132 -17.22 18.10 -7.60
C ALA A 132 -16.91 18.23 -6.11
N HIS A 133 -17.90 18.01 -5.24
CA HIS A 133 -17.68 18.05 -3.79
C HIS A 133 -16.76 16.91 -3.30
N CYS A 134 -16.82 15.74 -3.94
CA CYS A 134 -15.86 14.66 -3.71
C CYS A 134 -14.42 15.09 -4.02
N LEU A 135 -14.17 15.70 -5.18
CA LEU A 135 -12.86 16.28 -5.52
C LEU A 135 -12.43 17.34 -4.51
N LEU A 136 -13.30 18.33 -4.26
CA LEU A 136 -13.01 19.46 -3.37
C LEU A 136 -12.70 18.99 -1.95
N TYR A 137 -13.37 17.94 -1.49
CA TYR A 137 -13.05 17.31 -0.22
C TYR A 137 -11.69 16.60 -0.28
N ALA A 138 -11.45 15.78 -1.31
CA ALA A 138 -10.22 15.01 -1.49
C ALA A 138 -8.94 15.88 -1.54
N ILE A 139 -8.98 17.05 -2.20
CA ILE A 139 -7.84 17.98 -2.26
C ILE A 139 -7.58 18.69 -0.92
N ASN A 140 -8.57 18.76 -0.03
CA ASN A 140 -8.40 19.38 1.28
C ASN A 140 -7.90 18.40 2.35
N LYS A 141 -7.95 17.09 2.06
CA LYS A 141 -7.43 16.01 2.92
C LYS A 141 -5.92 15.87 2.80
N THR A 142 -5.29 15.39 3.88
CA THR A 142 -3.87 15.03 3.88
C THR A 142 -3.63 13.93 2.88
N ASN A 143 -2.74 14.18 1.91
CA ASN A 143 -2.38 13.18 0.93
C ASN A 143 -1.07 12.48 1.30
N LYS A 144 -0.10 13.20 1.84
CA LYS A 144 1.25 12.70 2.08
C LYS A 144 1.28 11.70 3.23
N VAL A 145 1.93 10.56 2.99
CA VAL A 145 2.24 9.63 4.08
C VAL A 145 3.34 10.22 4.96
N LEU A 146 3.03 10.41 6.24
CA LEU A 146 3.99 10.94 7.21
C LEU A 146 4.88 9.81 7.74
N SER A 147 6.19 10.00 7.62
CA SER A 147 7.17 9.15 8.30
C SER A 147 7.12 9.37 9.80
N HIS A 148 7.20 8.28 10.56
CA HIS A 148 7.25 8.27 12.02
C HIS A 148 8.48 7.52 12.50
N ILE A 149 8.78 7.59 13.80
CA ILE A 149 9.78 6.72 14.40
C ILE A 149 9.12 5.35 14.59
N PRO A 150 9.72 4.24 14.13
CA PRO A 150 9.17 2.91 14.34
C PRO A 150 8.82 2.65 15.81
N ILE A 151 7.57 2.30 16.07
CA ILE A 151 7.06 2.05 17.44
C ILE A 151 7.28 0.58 17.84
N ALA A 152 7.20 0.28 19.14
CA ALA A 152 7.50 -1.04 19.67
C ALA A 152 6.65 -2.17 19.03
N ASP A 153 5.37 -1.88 18.77
CA ASP A 153 4.42 -2.83 18.20
C ASP A 153 4.77 -3.22 16.74
N ASP A 154 5.53 -2.37 16.03
CA ASP A 154 5.94 -2.65 14.65
C ASP A 154 7.17 -3.57 14.58
N TYR A 155 7.99 -3.62 15.64
CA TYR A 155 9.26 -4.35 15.62
C TYR A 155 9.13 -5.83 15.28
N PRO A 156 8.14 -6.59 15.78
CA PRO A 156 7.95 -7.98 15.37
C PRO A 156 7.73 -8.11 13.86
N LEU A 157 6.89 -7.24 13.28
CA LEU A 157 6.55 -7.26 11.86
C LEU A 157 7.72 -6.81 10.98
N LEU A 158 8.50 -5.84 11.45
CA LEU A 158 9.73 -5.41 10.78
C LEU A 158 10.83 -6.47 10.83
N LYS A 159 10.99 -7.16 11.97
CA LYS A 159 11.93 -8.28 12.11
C LYS A 159 11.56 -9.41 11.16
N GLU A 160 10.27 -9.74 11.07
CA GLU A 160 9.75 -10.83 10.24
C GLU A 160 10.11 -10.66 8.75
N VAL A 161 10.09 -9.42 8.25
CA VAL A 161 10.48 -9.09 6.87
C VAL A 161 11.92 -8.57 6.76
N ASN A 162 12.72 -8.74 7.81
CA ASN A 162 14.11 -8.27 7.89
C ASN A 162 14.31 -6.80 7.47
N ASN A 163 13.40 -5.91 7.87
CA ASN A 163 13.38 -4.48 7.50
C ASN A 163 13.35 -4.19 5.99
N HIS A 164 12.97 -5.14 5.15
CA HIS A 164 12.83 -4.96 3.70
C HIS A 164 11.41 -5.32 3.27
N CYS A 165 10.86 -4.57 2.32
CA CYS A 165 9.54 -4.85 1.79
C CYS A 165 9.55 -6.24 1.14
N PRO A 166 8.70 -7.19 1.55
CA PRO A 166 8.69 -8.53 0.97
C PRO A 166 8.26 -8.52 -0.51
N SER A 167 7.49 -7.51 -0.95
CA SER A 167 7.03 -7.38 -2.33
C SER A 167 8.07 -6.79 -3.29
N CYS A 168 8.89 -5.83 -2.84
CA CYS A 168 9.80 -5.09 -3.74
C CYS A 168 11.22 -4.90 -3.22
N THR A 169 11.56 -5.49 -2.07
CA THR A 169 12.88 -5.45 -1.40
C THR A 169 13.37 -4.07 -0.96
N LYS A 170 12.59 -3.00 -1.13
CA LYS A 170 12.95 -1.67 -0.62
C LYS A 170 13.12 -1.69 0.90
N SER A 171 14.13 -1.00 1.40
CA SER A 171 14.30 -0.84 2.85
C SER A 171 13.11 -0.10 3.46
N LEU A 172 12.59 -0.66 4.56
CA LEU A 172 11.46 -0.12 5.31
C LEU A 172 11.91 0.94 6.32
N VAL A 173 13.19 1.00 6.66
CA VAL A 173 13.72 1.95 7.66
C VAL A 173 14.85 2.75 7.04
N LYS A 174 14.82 4.07 7.22
CA LYS A 174 15.89 4.95 6.76
C LYS A 174 16.52 5.69 7.94
N THR A 175 17.83 5.83 7.96
CA THR A 175 18.50 6.65 8.98
C THR A 175 18.61 8.09 8.49
N VAL A 176 18.03 9.03 9.24
CA VAL A 176 18.11 10.48 8.98
C VAL A 176 18.59 11.17 10.25
N LYS A 177 19.73 11.88 10.17
CA LYS A 177 20.35 12.57 11.31
C LYS A 177 20.52 11.65 12.54
N GLY A 178 20.95 10.40 12.31
CA GLY A 178 21.15 9.39 13.36
C GLY A 178 19.87 8.78 13.94
N LYS A 179 18.69 9.14 13.44
CA LYS A 179 17.40 8.56 13.85
C LYS A 179 16.84 7.66 12.76
N SER A 180 16.34 6.49 13.14
CA SER A 180 15.57 5.60 12.27
C SER A 180 14.18 6.18 12.03
N ILE A 181 13.84 6.42 10.77
CA ILE A 181 12.52 6.86 10.33
C ILE A 181 11.86 5.76 9.49
N SER A 182 10.54 5.62 9.64
CA SER A 182 9.75 4.65 8.89
C SER A 182 9.60 5.07 7.43
N GLN A 183 9.69 4.09 6.55
CA GLN A 183 9.38 4.13 5.12
C GLN A 183 8.36 3.03 4.78
N TYR A 184 7.56 2.64 5.78
CA TYR A 184 6.61 1.55 5.72
C TYR A 184 5.26 1.93 6.31
N GLN A 185 4.28 1.09 5.99
CA GLN A 185 3.01 0.99 6.72
C GLN A 185 2.77 -0.47 7.08
N ILE A 186 2.10 -0.68 8.21
CA ILE A 186 1.55 -1.98 8.58
C ILE A 186 0.16 -2.10 7.96
N ILE A 187 0.01 -3.02 7.01
CA ILE A 187 -1.30 -3.33 6.43
C ILE A 187 -1.97 -4.47 7.19
N LYS A 188 -3.31 -4.50 7.17
CA LYS A 188 -4.08 -5.72 7.46
C LYS A 188 -4.21 -6.51 6.17
N ILE A 189 -3.86 -7.79 6.21
CA ILE A 189 -3.90 -8.67 5.03
C ILE A 189 -5.34 -9.04 4.71
N PHE A 190 -6.16 -9.40 5.69
CA PHE A 190 -7.60 -9.53 5.47
C PHE A 190 -8.22 -8.12 5.46
N PRO A 191 -8.89 -7.69 4.36
CA PRO A 191 -9.43 -6.34 4.27
C PRO A 191 -10.56 -6.06 5.27
N GLU A 192 -10.69 -4.79 5.64
CA GLU A 192 -11.79 -4.28 6.47
C GLU A 192 -12.90 -3.70 5.58
N GLY A 193 -14.11 -3.55 6.12
CA GLY A 193 -15.22 -2.89 5.42
C GLY A 193 -15.80 -3.70 4.25
N LEU A 194 -15.50 -5.00 4.18
CA LEU A 194 -16.10 -5.92 3.22
C LEU A 194 -17.57 -6.21 3.59
N ASN A 195 -18.44 -6.30 2.58
CA ASN A 195 -19.78 -6.83 2.80
C ASN A 195 -19.76 -8.36 2.95
N LYS A 196 -20.86 -8.96 3.40
CA LYS A 196 -20.93 -10.42 3.66
C LYS A 196 -20.56 -11.28 2.45
N SER A 197 -20.92 -10.84 1.24
CA SER A 197 -20.61 -11.58 0.01
C SER A 197 -19.13 -11.46 -0.32
N GLU A 198 -18.56 -10.26 -0.20
CA GLU A 198 -17.13 -10.03 -0.39
C GLU A 198 -16.31 -10.82 0.64
N GLU A 199 -16.64 -10.72 1.93
CA GLU A 199 -15.94 -11.49 2.97
C GLU A 199 -15.90 -12.99 2.65
N GLN A 200 -17.00 -13.55 2.16
CA GLN A 200 -17.07 -14.96 1.80
C GLN A 200 -16.13 -15.29 0.63
N LEU A 201 -16.07 -14.44 -0.40
CA LEU A 201 -15.13 -14.61 -1.52
C LEU A 201 -13.68 -14.66 -1.06
N PHE A 202 -13.28 -13.78 -0.12
CA PHE A 202 -11.92 -13.78 0.42
C PHE A 202 -11.64 -15.02 1.28
N LYS A 203 -12.59 -15.39 2.15
CA LYS A 203 -12.48 -16.58 3.01
C LYS A 203 -12.41 -17.88 2.22
N ASP A 204 -13.16 -17.98 1.11
CA ASP A 204 -13.16 -19.13 0.21
C ASP A 204 -11.85 -19.25 -0.58
N ALA A 205 -11.21 -18.11 -0.89
CA ALA A 205 -9.94 -18.09 -1.57
C ALA A 205 -8.80 -18.57 -0.66
N ILE A 206 -8.60 -17.91 0.48
CA ILE A 206 -7.65 -18.32 1.53
C ILE A 206 -8.26 -17.93 2.89
N PRO A 207 -8.50 -18.90 3.81
CA PRO A 207 -9.02 -18.60 5.13
C PRO A 207 -8.08 -17.66 5.89
N PRO A 208 -8.59 -16.54 6.45
CA PRO A 208 -7.77 -15.66 7.27
C PRO A 208 -7.43 -16.31 8.63
N PRO A 209 -6.44 -15.77 9.36
CA PRO A 209 -6.16 -16.18 10.73
C PRO A 209 -7.40 -16.05 11.63
N SER A 210 -7.49 -16.89 12.66
CA SER A 210 -8.62 -16.89 13.60
C SER A 210 -8.79 -15.56 14.35
N ASN A 211 -7.69 -14.84 14.60
CA ASN A 211 -7.69 -13.52 15.18
C ASN A 211 -7.20 -12.48 14.16
N LEU A 212 -8.10 -11.68 13.62
CA LEU A 212 -7.79 -10.65 12.61
C LEU A 212 -6.94 -9.49 13.14
N GLU A 213 -6.85 -9.32 14.47
CA GLU A 213 -6.00 -8.30 15.09
C GLU A 213 -4.59 -8.81 15.43
N SER A 214 -4.35 -10.11 15.26
CA SER A 214 -3.04 -10.71 15.46
C SER A 214 -2.03 -10.25 14.41
N ASN A 215 -0.74 -10.42 14.72
CA ASN A 215 0.33 -10.16 13.77
C ASN A 215 0.28 -11.08 12.54
N ASP A 216 -0.38 -12.24 12.63
CA ASP A 216 -0.55 -13.16 11.51
C ASP A 216 -1.37 -12.54 10.37
N ASN A 217 -2.27 -11.60 10.70
CA ASN A 217 -3.05 -10.84 9.74
C ASN A 217 -2.41 -9.48 9.37
N LYS A 218 -1.15 -9.24 9.75
CA LYS A 218 -0.46 -7.96 9.52
C LYS A 218 0.84 -8.16 8.76
N LEU A 219 1.14 -7.23 7.85
CA LEU A 219 2.37 -7.25 7.06
C LEU A 219 2.97 -5.84 6.94
N ALA A 220 4.28 -5.74 7.12
CA ALA A 220 5.02 -4.50 6.91
C ALA A 220 5.40 -4.36 5.43
N LEU A 221 4.91 -3.31 4.77
CA LEU A 221 5.18 -3.01 3.37
C LEU A 221 5.73 -1.59 3.22
N CYS A 222 6.52 -1.34 2.19
CA CYS A 222 6.90 0.04 1.86
C CYS A 222 5.66 0.84 1.45
N ASN A 223 5.72 2.17 1.57
CA ASN A 223 4.58 3.06 1.29
C ASN A 223 3.96 2.85 -0.10
N ASP A 224 4.78 2.55 -1.12
CA ASP A 224 4.28 2.30 -2.49
C ASP A 224 3.44 1.01 -2.54
N CYS A 225 3.98 -0.10 -2.01
CA CYS A 225 3.31 -1.40 -2.01
C CYS A 225 2.08 -1.40 -1.10
N SER A 226 2.17 -0.76 0.09
CA SER A 226 1.03 -0.65 1.00
C SER A 226 -0.12 0.12 0.38
N HIS A 227 0.18 1.22 -0.32
CA HIS A 227 -0.82 2.04 -0.98
C HIS A 227 -1.40 1.39 -2.24
N SER A 228 -0.63 0.56 -2.95
CA SER A 228 -1.17 -0.26 -4.05
C SER A 228 -2.24 -1.20 -3.51
N TYR A 229 -1.88 -1.98 -2.48
CA TYR A 229 -2.76 -2.96 -1.87
C TYR A 229 -3.98 -2.33 -1.18
N SER A 230 -3.80 -1.26 -0.42
CA SER A 230 -4.87 -0.65 0.38
C SER A 230 -5.87 0.18 -0.43
N PHE A 231 -5.65 0.36 -1.74
CA PHE A 231 -6.53 1.19 -2.57
C PHE A 231 -7.88 0.51 -2.77
N LEU A 232 -7.88 -0.73 -3.29
CA LEU A 232 -9.03 -1.62 -3.42
C LEU A 232 -8.49 -3.06 -3.52
N PRO A 233 -8.31 -3.77 -2.40
CA PRO A 233 -7.75 -5.12 -2.44
C PRO A 233 -8.65 -6.04 -3.27
N ASP A 234 -8.09 -6.67 -4.29
CA ASP A 234 -8.75 -7.78 -4.97
C ASP A 234 -8.33 -9.13 -4.36
N VAL A 235 -9.04 -10.20 -4.74
CA VAL A 235 -8.81 -11.55 -4.19
C VAL A 235 -7.42 -12.09 -4.54
N ASP A 236 -6.86 -11.73 -5.70
CA ASP A 236 -5.54 -12.19 -6.12
C ASP A 236 -4.42 -11.40 -5.44
N GLU A 237 -4.59 -10.10 -5.24
CA GLU A 237 -3.72 -9.29 -4.38
C GLU A 237 -3.73 -9.78 -2.93
N TYR A 238 -4.90 -10.17 -2.40
CA TYR A 238 -5.01 -10.78 -1.08
C TYR A 238 -4.22 -12.09 -0.97
N LYS A 239 -4.34 -12.99 -1.96
CA LYS A 239 -3.54 -14.23 -2.00
C LYS A 239 -2.05 -13.93 -1.99
N LEU A 240 -1.62 -12.97 -2.81
CA LEU A 240 -0.23 -12.55 -2.85
C LEU A 240 0.25 -12.06 -1.48
N MET A 241 -0.54 -11.26 -0.76
CA MET A 241 -0.16 -10.80 0.58
C MET A 241 -0.09 -11.96 1.60
N MET A 242 -0.99 -12.93 1.52
CA MET A 242 -0.96 -14.14 2.36
C MET A 242 0.27 -15.01 2.09
N ASP A 243 0.66 -15.14 0.82
CA ASP A 243 1.86 -15.87 0.41
C ASP A 243 3.13 -15.17 0.92
N LEU A 244 3.24 -13.85 0.71
CA LEU A 244 4.36 -13.05 1.22
C LEU A 244 4.50 -13.14 2.74
N LYS A 245 3.37 -13.13 3.46
CA LYS A 245 3.34 -13.30 4.92
C LYS A 245 3.84 -14.68 5.34
N SER A 246 3.35 -15.73 4.67
CA SER A 246 3.75 -17.11 4.95
C SER A 246 5.24 -17.33 4.71
N ASP A 247 5.77 -16.75 3.63
CA ASP A 247 7.19 -16.80 3.30
C ASP A 247 8.06 -16.07 4.34
N ALA A 248 7.61 -14.90 4.80
CA ALA A 248 8.31 -14.13 5.84
C ALA A 248 8.36 -14.87 7.19
N ILE A 249 7.24 -15.49 7.60
CA ILE A 249 7.19 -16.34 8.80
C ILE A 249 8.15 -17.52 8.66
N ARG A 250 8.09 -18.25 7.54
CA ARG A 250 8.96 -19.42 7.30
C ARG A 250 10.44 -19.03 7.30
N SER A 251 10.78 -17.91 6.69
CA SER A 251 12.15 -17.40 6.66
C SER A 251 12.66 -17.08 8.07
N THR A 252 11.82 -16.42 8.88
CA THR A 252 12.15 -16.10 10.27
C THR A 252 12.35 -17.35 11.12
N GLN A 253 11.42 -18.31 11.04
CA GLN A 253 11.54 -19.60 11.75
C GLN A 253 12.80 -20.37 11.35
N THR A 254 13.13 -20.36 10.06
CA THR A 254 14.35 -21.00 9.54
C THR A 254 15.60 -20.31 10.09
N SER A 255 15.63 -18.98 10.12
CA SER A 255 16.74 -18.21 10.66
C SER A 255 16.91 -18.43 12.16
N GLU A 256 15.82 -18.50 12.92
CA GLU A 256 15.84 -18.79 14.36
C GLU A 256 16.30 -20.22 14.63
N TYR A 257 15.83 -21.20 13.86
CA TYR A 257 16.32 -22.58 13.91
C TYR A 257 17.82 -22.66 13.64
N ILE A 258 18.31 -22.07 12.54
CA ILE A 258 19.75 -22.01 12.21
C ILE A 258 20.55 -21.34 13.33
N SER A 259 20.06 -20.22 13.88
CA SER A 259 20.73 -19.50 14.96
C SER A 259 20.79 -20.30 16.26
N SER A 260 19.82 -21.19 16.49
CA SER A 260 19.82 -22.12 17.63
C SER A 260 20.68 -23.37 17.42
N MET A 261 21.10 -23.64 16.19
CA MET A 261 22.02 -24.74 15.92
C MET A 261 23.43 -24.31 16.33
N ASP A 262 24.04 -25.07 17.23
CA ASP A 262 25.42 -24.85 17.64
C ASP A 262 26.40 -25.39 16.60
N ILE A 263 26.33 -24.81 15.40
CA ILE A 263 27.15 -25.20 14.24
C ILE A 263 28.61 -24.92 14.55
N GLU A 264 28.89 -23.86 15.29
CA GLU A 264 30.24 -23.45 15.69
C GLU A 264 30.86 -24.48 16.65
N GLN A 265 30.12 -24.94 17.67
CA GLN A 265 30.59 -26.02 18.53
C GLN A 265 30.76 -27.33 17.75
N LYS A 266 29.81 -27.70 16.88
CA LYS A 266 29.92 -28.92 16.07
C LYS A 266 31.09 -28.90 15.09
N ILE A 267 31.38 -27.77 14.46
CA ILE A 267 32.56 -27.60 13.60
C ILE A 267 33.82 -27.75 14.44
N THR A 268 33.87 -27.12 15.62
CA THR A 268 35.01 -27.23 16.55
C THR A 268 35.22 -28.68 16.99
N GLU A 269 34.15 -29.40 17.32
CA GLU A 269 34.20 -30.82 17.66
C GLU A 269 34.75 -31.68 16.51
N VAL A 270 34.34 -31.40 15.27
CA VAL A 270 34.86 -32.10 14.08
C VAL A 270 36.33 -31.76 13.82
N VAL A 271 36.72 -30.49 13.92
CA VAL A 271 38.11 -30.05 13.75
C VAL A 271 39.01 -30.65 14.83
N ASP A 272 38.55 -30.67 16.08
CA ASP A 272 39.24 -31.33 17.19
C ASP A 272 39.34 -32.84 16.99
N ALA A 273 38.28 -33.47 16.49
CA ALA A 273 38.30 -34.89 16.15
C ALA A 273 39.30 -35.20 15.03
N LEU A 274 39.37 -34.36 13.98
CA LEU A 274 40.35 -34.46 12.89
C LEU A 274 41.78 -34.23 13.38
N GLY A 275 41.99 -33.25 14.25
CA GLY A 275 43.29 -32.96 14.87
C GLY A 275 43.78 -34.08 15.79
N LYS A 276 42.86 -34.89 16.34
CA LYS A 276 43.16 -36.09 17.15
C LYS A 276 43.43 -37.33 16.30
N ILE A 277 43.26 -37.28 14.98
CA ILE A 277 43.70 -38.35 14.08
C ILE A 277 45.23 -38.23 13.89
N ASP A 278 45.96 -38.51 14.96
CA ASP A 278 47.38 -38.84 14.91
C ASP A 278 47.53 -40.29 14.48
N ASN A 279 47.25 -40.58 13.20
CA ASN A 279 47.83 -41.74 12.51
C ASN A 279 47.59 -41.69 10.99
N LEU A 280 48.22 -40.72 10.32
CA LEU A 280 48.53 -40.87 8.90
C LEU A 280 49.51 -42.03 8.61
N ASN A 281 50.11 -42.63 9.66
CA ASN A 281 51.04 -43.75 9.53
C ASN A 281 50.37 -45.14 9.39
N ASN A 282 49.06 -45.27 9.61
CA ASN A 282 48.36 -46.56 9.44
C ASN A 282 47.73 -46.76 8.05
N LEU A 283 47.80 -45.77 7.15
CA LEU A 283 47.40 -45.95 5.74
C LEU A 283 48.49 -46.65 4.89
N GLN A 284 49.69 -46.87 5.41
CA GLN A 284 50.78 -47.55 4.68
C GLN A 284 50.72 -49.08 4.74
N GLN A 285 49.90 -49.70 5.60
CA GLN A 285 49.82 -51.17 5.66
C GLN A 285 48.92 -51.82 4.61
N LEU A 286 48.25 -51.04 3.75
CA LEU A 286 47.50 -51.56 2.60
C LEU A 286 48.19 -51.36 1.24
N ILE A 287 49.39 -50.76 1.21
CA ILE A 287 50.16 -50.52 -0.04
C ILE A 287 51.35 -51.48 -0.20
N PHE A 288 51.84 -52.12 0.88
CA PHE A 288 53.01 -53.01 0.83
C PHE A 288 52.74 -54.50 1.10
N GLY A 289 51.47 -54.94 1.12
CA GLY A 289 51.10 -56.35 1.27
C GLY A 289 51.02 -57.17 -0.03
N GLY A 290 51.29 -56.55 -1.19
CA GLY A 290 51.29 -57.21 -2.50
C GLY A 290 52.66 -57.14 -3.15
N GLY A 291 53.51 -58.15 -2.91
CA GLY A 291 54.83 -58.22 -3.55
C GLY A 291 55.60 -59.51 -3.24
N PHE A 292 55.33 -60.54 -4.06
CA PHE A 292 56.22 -61.64 -4.47
C PHE A 292 57.05 -62.40 -3.41
N ASN A 293 56.59 -63.63 -3.10
CA ASN A 293 57.22 -64.88 -3.57
C ASN A 293 56.23 -66.03 -3.47
#